data_AF-A0AA44XTY6-F1
#
_entry.id   AF-A0AA44XTY6-F1
#
_cell.length_a   1.000
_cell.length_b   1.000
_cell.length_c   1.000
_cell.angle_alpha   90.00
_cell.angle_beta   90.00
_cell.angle_gamma   90.00
#
_symmetry.space_group_name_H-M   'P 1'
#
loop_
_entity.id
_entity.type
_entity.pdbx_description
1 polymer ?
#
loop_
_entity_poly.entity_id
_entity_poly.type
_entity_poly.pdbx_seq_one_letter_code
_entity_poly.pdbx_strand_id
1 'polypeptide(L)'
;MKSRASAEINAEIYNAGPALFKAIQRAVIEEATSAKSQAEHCANKAKLKKAVETVLADAIPADLDHRGLWQVLWARIVYAGKRASIATAEISSMRNLVPLFRDLDHYTPQAYVFDEAEWKAFAASWKERQEKEAQKSAWIKLSKGAPDWNPAAHFANAKTTPEVWKLLTKDDTAYPNLKFSTKVDKVRRYLAVADFLHRHRAAGKTQPLEHYTDGRTLSRHHLTGEEWVQERKTLDEVRKRFEAQLGPLTALHTMMDLGLNTIKPDRVMAYLFSQLGWLQTLPASLSKEDVMAVYIRDEVTQEMTIRADVLAASLDKAGYEQAHRLLDIWFVKYGQDPEEFFGITTNLQQKSKSIRKVFDELDRSQPKHDTITVDEARSMWPMQEFAAVAVRGATGGWKLPSGRQTKTRTKMPRVDAERLFTIEWQRGHSVRPDIYPAGKPGIANGPKEEILSLIERHTDPEEAFLYVLVDEDE
;
A
#
# COMPACT_ATOMS: atom_id res chain seq x y z
N MET A 1 2.89 32.37 -11.75
CA MET A 1 2.80 31.65 -13.04
C MET A 1 1.33 31.41 -13.33
N LYS A 2 0.87 31.57 -14.58
CA LYS A 2 -0.49 31.17 -14.96
C LYS A 2 -0.60 29.65 -14.81
N SER A 3 -1.74 29.17 -14.28
CA SER A 3 -2.02 27.72 -14.28
C SER A 3 -2.08 27.23 -15.71
N ARG A 4 -1.42 26.12 -16.02
CA ARG A 4 -1.50 25.47 -17.33
C ARG A 4 -2.88 24.85 -17.49
N ALA A 5 -3.43 24.89 -18.70
CA ALA A 5 -4.70 24.25 -18.99
C ALA A 5 -4.54 22.72 -19.02
N SER A 6 -5.61 21.98 -18.71
CA SER A 6 -5.59 20.52 -18.68
C SER A 6 -5.22 19.89 -20.03
N ALA A 7 -5.65 20.50 -21.13
CA ALA A 7 -5.30 20.05 -22.47
C ALA A 7 -3.79 20.23 -22.78
N GLU A 8 -3.17 21.30 -22.27
CA GLU A 8 -1.73 21.54 -22.43
C GLU A 8 -0.90 20.51 -21.67
N ILE A 9 -1.37 20.12 -20.48
CA ILE A 9 -0.74 19.07 -19.67
C ILE A 9 -0.90 17.71 -20.37
N ASN A 10 -2.10 17.37 -20.87
CA ASN A 10 -2.33 16.09 -21.55
C ASN A 10 -1.51 15.96 -22.84
N ALA A 11 -1.40 17.02 -23.65
CA ALA A 11 -0.56 17.01 -24.84
C ALA A 11 0.92 16.74 -24.48
N GLU A 12 1.44 17.40 -23.43
CA GLU A 12 2.81 17.16 -22.97
C GLU A 12 3.00 15.72 -22.47
N ILE A 13 2.10 15.22 -21.63
CA ILE A 13 2.16 13.84 -21.12
C ILE A 13 2.17 12.84 -22.27
N TYR A 14 1.26 13.00 -23.23
CA TYR A 14 1.12 12.07 -24.33
C TYR A 14 2.36 12.07 -25.24
N ASN A 15 2.86 13.26 -25.58
CA ASN A 15 4.00 13.42 -26.49
C ASN A 15 5.32 12.99 -25.84
N ALA A 16 5.58 13.40 -24.59
CA ALA A 16 6.84 13.10 -23.92
C ALA A 16 6.85 11.72 -23.23
N GLY A 17 5.68 11.14 -22.99
CA GLY A 17 5.46 9.94 -22.19
C GLY A 17 6.34 8.74 -22.55
N PRO A 18 6.35 8.27 -23.81
CA PRO A 18 7.12 7.09 -24.19
C PRO A 18 8.63 7.24 -23.99
N ALA A 19 9.18 8.42 -24.27
CA ALA A 19 10.60 8.68 -24.06
C ALA A 19 10.95 8.82 -22.58
N LEU A 20 10.11 9.52 -21.80
CA LEU A 20 10.28 9.63 -20.35
C LEU A 20 10.22 8.25 -19.69
N PHE A 21 9.24 7.42 -20.07
CA PHE A 21 9.11 6.06 -19.57
C PHE A 21 10.36 5.22 -19.85
N LYS A 22 10.88 5.24 -21.10
CA LYS A 22 12.13 4.56 -21.46
C LYS A 22 13.32 5.05 -20.63
N ALA A 23 13.43 6.37 -20.41
CA ALA A 23 14.49 6.95 -19.61
C ALA A 23 14.41 6.52 -18.14
N ILE A 24 13.20 6.53 -17.55
CA ILE A 24 12.93 6.05 -16.19
C ILE A 24 13.28 4.57 -16.08
N GLN A 25 12.79 3.73 -16.99
CA GLN A 25 13.08 2.29 -17.00
C GLN A 25 14.60 2.04 -17.04
N ARG A 26 15.32 2.72 -17.95
CA ARG A 26 16.77 2.62 -18.04
C ARG A 26 17.45 3.05 -16.74
N ALA A 27 17.07 4.19 -16.17
CA ALA A 27 17.67 4.69 -14.93
C ALA A 27 17.44 3.72 -13.76
N VAL A 28 16.22 3.17 -13.63
CA VAL A 28 15.92 2.16 -12.61
C VAL A 28 16.81 0.93 -12.79
N ILE A 29 16.88 0.38 -14.01
CA ILE A 29 17.69 -0.82 -14.29
C ILE A 29 19.17 -0.56 -14.05
N GLU A 30 19.72 0.55 -14.53
CA GLU A 30 21.17 0.79 -14.53
C GLU A 30 21.71 1.42 -13.24
N GLU A 31 20.86 2.15 -12.51
CA GLU A 31 21.33 2.99 -11.40
C GLU A 31 20.66 2.63 -10.07
N ALA A 32 19.34 2.36 -10.10
CA ALA A 32 18.65 1.98 -8.87
C ALA A 32 19.07 0.59 -8.40
N THR A 33 19.60 -0.26 -9.29
CA THR A 33 20.14 -1.58 -8.94
C THR A 33 21.65 -1.58 -8.66
N SER A 34 22.31 -0.41 -8.68
CA SER A 34 23.75 -0.27 -8.53
C SER A 34 24.29 -0.94 -7.25
N ALA A 35 25.47 -1.54 -7.35
CA ALA A 35 26.12 -2.25 -6.25
C ALA A 35 27.63 -2.01 -6.25
N LYS A 36 28.33 -2.50 -5.22
CA LYS A 36 29.79 -2.31 -5.08
C LYS A 36 30.58 -3.11 -6.12
N SER A 37 30.03 -4.23 -6.57
CA SER A 37 30.65 -5.07 -7.60
C SER A 37 29.73 -5.25 -8.81
N GLN A 38 30.33 -5.50 -9.97
CA GLN A 38 29.59 -5.78 -11.20
C GLN A 38 28.73 -7.05 -11.08
N ALA A 39 29.20 -8.06 -10.36
CA ALA A 39 28.46 -9.31 -10.15
C ALA A 39 27.18 -9.07 -9.33
N GLU A 40 27.27 -8.32 -8.23
CA GLU A 40 26.10 -7.93 -7.43
C GLU A 40 25.12 -7.07 -8.23
N HIS A 41 25.63 -6.14 -9.05
CA HIS A 41 24.80 -5.30 -9.90
C HIS A 41 24.00 -6.14 -10.92
N CYS A 42 24.67 -7.09 -11.60
CA CYS A 42 23.98 -8.04 -12.50
C CYS A 42 22.94 -8.89 -11.76
N ALA A 43 23.24 -9.35 -10.55
CA ALA A 43 22.29 -10.11 -9.73
C ALA A 43 21.06 -9.27 -9.34
N ASN A 44 21.26 -8.00 -9.00
CA ASN A 44 20.16 -7.08 -8.70
C ASN A 44 19.28 -6.80 -9.92
N LYS A 45 19.87 -6.59 -11.11
CA LYS A 45 19.10 -6.47 -12.36
C LYS A 45 18.27 -7.71 -12.65
N ALA A 46 18.83 -8.89 -12.43
CA ALA A 46 18.10 -10.16 -12.61
C ALA A 46 16.93 -10.28 -11.63
N LYS A 47 17.11 -9.89 -10.36
CA LYS A 47 16.01 -9.83 -9.37
C LYS A 47 14.92 -8.88 -9.83
N LEU A 48 15.27 -7.66 -10.26
CA LEU A 48 14.33 -6.68 -10.76
C LEU A 48 13.53 -7.22 -11.94
N LYS A 49 14.21 -7.73 -12.97
CA LYS A 49 13.57 -8.27 -14.17
C LYS A 49 12.59 -9.39 -13.83
N LYS A 50 13.02 -10.36 -13.00
CA LYS A 50 12.17 -11.46 -12.55
C LYS A 50 10.96 -10.95 -11.76
N ALA A 51 11.14 -9.99 -10.88
CA ALA A 51 10.03 -9.41 -10.11
C ALA A 51 9.02 -8.69 -11.00
N VAL A 52 9.49 -7.94 -12.01
CA VAL A 52 8.60 -7.30 -13.00
C VAL A 52 7.84 -8.34 -13.82
N GLU A 53 8.52 -9.38 -14.31
CA GLU A 53 7.88 -10.49 -15.03
C GLU A 53 6.79 -11.15 -14.18
N THR A 54 7.08 -11.45 -12.90
CA THR A 54 6.09 -12.01 -11.98
C THR A 54 4.89 -11.08 -11.82
N VAL A 55 5.10 -9.79 -11.57
CA VAL A 55 3.99 -8.83 -11.38
C VAL A 55 3.14 -8.71 -12.64
N LEU A 56 3.73 -8.74 -13.84
CA LEU A 56 2.99 -8.70 -15.10
C LEU A 56 2.27 -10.01 -15.41
N ALA A 57 2.82 -11.15 -15.00
CA ALA A 57 2.18 -12.47 -15.13
C ALA A 57 1.03 -12.67 -14.13
N ASP A 58 1.12 -12.06 -12.95
CA ASP A 58 0.07 -12.01 -11.92
C ASP A 58 -1.07 -11.03 -12.31
N ALA A 59 -1.32 -10.85 -13.61
CA ALA A 59 -2.51 -10.19 -14.12
C ALA A 59 -3.75 -10.97 -13.68
N ILE A 60 -4.69 -10.30 -13.00
CA ILE A 60 -5.85 -11.00 -12.46
C ILE A 60 -6.82 -11.27 -13.61
N PRO A 61 -7.22 -12.54 -13.83
CA PRO A 61 -8.19 -12.87 -14.87
C PRO A 61 -9.54 -12.16 -14.63
N ALA A 62 -10.23 -11.81 -15.71
CA ALA A 62 -11.55 -11.17 -15.63
C ALA A 62 -12.69 -12.19 -15.40
N ASP A 63 -12.39 -13.48 -15.51
CA ASP A 63 -13.32 -14.62 -15.43
C ASP A 63 -13.21 -15.37 -14.09
N LEU A 64 -12.69 -14.73 -13.05
CA LEU A 64 -12.60 -15.34 -11.72
C LEU A 64 -13.98 -15.75 -11.19
N ASP A 65 -14.06 -16.98 -10.70
CA ASP A 65 -15.18 -17.43 -9.87
C ASP A 65 -15.13 -16.80 -8.46
N HIS A 66 -16.09 -17.14 -7.60
CA HIS A 66 -16.16 -16.58 -6.24
C HIS A 66 -14.96 -16.95 -5.38
N ARG A 67 -14.34 -18.12 -5.57
CA ARG A 67 -13.17 -18.54 -4.80
C ARG A 67 -11.92 -17.78 -5.26
N GLY A 68 -11.76 -17.64 -6.57
CA GLY A 68 -10.70 -16.85 -7.18
C GLY A 68 -10.78 -15.38 -6.78
N LEU A 69 -11.97 -14.78 -6.89
CA LEU A 69 -12.17 -13.39 -6.49
C LEU A 69 -11.99 -13.20 -4.98
N TRP A 70 -12.42 -14.16 -4.15
CA TRP A 70 -12.12 -14.15 -2.71
C TRP A 70 -10.62 -14.04 -2.46
N GLN A 71 -9.80 -14.91 -3.07
CA GLN A 71 -8.35 -14.92 -2.89
C GLN A 71 -7.68 -13.60 -3.26
N VAL A 72 -8.22 -12.88 -4.24
CA VAL A 72 -7.75 -11.55 -4.63
C VAL A 72 -8.12 -10.51 -3.58
N LEU A 73 -9.41 -10.42 -3.23
CA LEU A 73 -9.94 -9.29 -2.46
C LEU A 73 -9.41 -9.28 -1.02
N TRP A 74 -9.37 -10.42 -0.34
CA TRP A 74 -8.90 -10.44 1.06
C TRP A 74 -7.40 -10.15 1.15
N ALA A 75 -6.59 -10.64 0.20
CA ALA A 75 -5.17 -10.33 0.15
C ALA A 75 -4.93 -8.82 -0.01
N ARG A 76 -5.75 -8.13 -0.81
CA ARG A 76 -5.67 -6.67 -0.97
C ARG A 76 -6.04 -5.89 0.28
N ILE A 77 -7.00 -6.37 1.07
CA ILE A 77 -7.29 -5.80 2.39
C ILE A 77 -6.07 -5.96 3.33
N VAL A 78 -5.33 -7.08 3.27
CA VAL A 78 -4.08 -7.25 4.04
C VAL A 78 -3.03 -6.21 3.62
N TYR A 79 -2.77 -6.04 2.32
CA TYR A 79 -1.80 -5.07 1.81
C TYR A 79 -2.11 -3.61 2.16
N ALA A 80 -3.38 -3.26 2.42
CA ALA A 80 -3.78 -1.90 2.75
C ALA A 80 -3.00 -1.37 3.97
N GLY A 81 -2.19 -0.33 3.73
CA GLY A 81 -1.37 0.33 4.76
C GLY A 81 -0.17 -0.46 5.27
N LYS A 82 0.23 -1.56 4.61
CA LYS A 82 1.34 -2.42 5.06
C LYS A 82 2.51 -2.46 4.07
N ARG A 83 3.71 -2.68 4.60
CA ARG A 83 4.88 -3.04 3.78
C ARG A 83 4.63 -4.39 3.10
N ALA A 84 5.09 -4.54 1.87
CA ALA A 84 4.85 -5.75 1.08
C ALA A 84 5.34 -7.02 1.78
N SER A 85 6.53 -6.99 2.40
CA SER A 85 7.09 -8.14 3.14
C SER A 85 6.23 -8.59 4.32
N ILE A 86 5.70 -7.65 5.12
CA ILE A 86 4.81 -7.93 6.25
C ILE A 86 3.49 -8.51 5.74
N ALA A 87 2.88 -7.86 4.73
CA ALA A 87 1.63 -8.32 4.14
C ALA A 87 1.76 -9.72 3.54
N THR A 88 2.85 -10.02 2.83
CA THR A 88 3.11 -11.36 2.27
C THR A 88 3.24 -12.43 3.35
N ALA A 89 3.92 -12.12 4.46
CA ALA A 89 4.04 -13.04 5.59
C ALA A 89 2.68 -13.28 6.28
N GLU A 90 1.88 -12.24 6.45
CA GLU A 90 0.51 -12.32 6.99
C GLU A 90 -0.41 -13.14 6.08
N ILE A 91 -0.44 -12.84 4.77
CA ILE A 91 -1.21 -13.62 3.78
C ILE A 91 -0.85 -15.10 3.84
N SER A 92 0.44 -15.41 3.88
CA SER A 92 0.92 -16.80 3.95
C SER A 92 0.46 -17.48 5.23
N SER A 93 0.57 -16.80 6.38
CA SER A 93 0.13 -17.33 7.68
C SER A 93 -1.38 -17.58 7.71
N MET A 94 -2.18 -16.59 7.29
CA MET A 94 -3.64 -16.68 7.26
C MET A 94 -4.12 -17.81 6.34
N ARG A 95 -3.58 -17.91 5.11
CA ARG A 95 -3.94 -18.95 4.15
C ARG A 95 -3.62 -20.36 4.67
N ASN A 96 -2.50 -20.50 5.38
CA ASN A 96 -2.07 -21.80 5.90
C ASN A 96 -2.90 -22.22 7.12
N LEU A 97 -3.18 -21.30 8.04
CA LEU A 97 -3.74 -21.63 9.36
C LEU A 97 -5.26 -21.48 9.46
N VAL A 98 -5.86 -20.58 8.70
CA VAL A 98 -7.27 -20.21 8.86
C VAL A 98 -8.09 -20.70 7.66
N PRO A 99 -9.03 -21.66 7.83
CA PRO A 99 -9.76 -22.27 6.72
C PRO A 99 -10.44 -21.28 5.77
N LEU A 100 -11.10 -20.24 6.30
CA LEU A 100 -11.74 -19.19 5.51
C LEU A 100 -10.80 -18.53 4.50
N PHE A 101 -9.56 -18.21 4.88
CA PHE A 101 -8.61 -17.55 3.97
C PHE A 101 -7.95 -18.52 2.98
N ARG A 102 -8.14 -19.82 3.17
CA ARG A 102 -7.74 -20.86 2.20
C ARG A 102 -8.77 -21.03 1.10
N ASP A 103 -10.05 -21.14 1.48
CA ASP A 103 -11.15 -21.33 0.55
C ASP A 103 -12.43 -20.67 1.10
N LEU A 104 -13.14 -19.95 0.23
CA LEU A 104 -14.42 -19.32 0.54
C LEU A 104 -15.47 -20.35 1.00
N ASP A 105 -15.35 -21.60 0.58
CA ASP A 105 -16.26 -22.69 0.99
C ASP A 105 -16.27 -22.95 2.50
N HIS A 106 -15.23 -22.51 3.23
CA HIS A 106 -15.20 -22.58 4.68
C HIS A 106 -15.97 -21.43 5.36
N TYR A 107 -16.46 -20.44 4.60
CA TYR A 107 -17.31 -19.40 5.13
C TYR A 107 -18.72 -19.91 5.41
N THR A 108 -19.14 -19.80 6.66
CA THR A 108 -20.54 -20.00 7.07
C THR A 108 -21.02 -18.76 7.82
N PRO A 109 -22.10 -18.08 7.36
CA PRO A 109 -22.53 -16.81 7.94
C PRO A 109 -22.72 -16.85 9.46
N GLN A 110 -23.22 -17.98 9.99
CA GLN A 110 -23.50 -18.16 11.41
C GLN A 110 -22.24 -18.42 12.25
N ALA A 111 -21.17 -18.95 11.66
CA ALA A 111 -19.91 -19.18 12.37
C ALA A 111 -18.98 -17.96 12.32
N TYR A 112 -19.22 -17.00 11.42
CA TYR A 112 -18.36 -15.82 11.26
C TYR A 112 -19.11 -14.52 11.58
N VAL A 113 -19.58 -14.40 12.83
CA VAL A 113 -20.27 -13.20 13.33
C VAL A 113 -19.30 -12.37 14.15
N PHE A 114 -19.20 -11.08 13.81
CA PHE A 114 -18.34 -10.11 14.50
C PHE A 114 -19.17 -8.96 15.05
N ASP A 115 -19.14 -8.75 16.36
CA ASP A 115 -19.68 -7.55 16.99
C ASP A 115 -18.53 -6.60 17.38
N GLU A 116 -18.48 -5.47 16.69
CA GLU A 116 -17.42 -4.47 16.85
C GLU A 116 -17.41 -3.86 18.26
N ALA A 117 -18.57 -3.67 18.88
CA ALA A 117 -18.66 -3.07 20.21
C ALA A 117 -18.17 -4.04 21.29
N GLU A 118 -18.53 -5.31 21.19
CA GLU A 118 -18.03 -6.37 22.07
C GLU A 118 -16.51 -6.48 22.00
N TRP A 119 -15.93 -6.54 20.78
CA TRP A 119 -14.48 -6.61 20.63
C TRP A 119 -13.77 -5.36 21.16
N LYS A 120 -14.31 -4.17 20.91
CA LYS A 120 -13.75 -2.91 21.44
C LYS A 120 -13.76 -2.88 22.96
N ALA A 121 -14.85 -3.32 23.59
CA ALA A 121 -14.96 -3.41 25.05
C ALA A 121 -13.95 -4.42 25.64
N PHE A 122 -13.85 -5.60 25.02
CA PHE A 122 -12.85 -6.61 25.39
C PHE A 122 -11.43 -6.06 25.30
N ALA A 123 -11.05 -5.50 24.14
CA ALA A 123 -9.72 -4.93 23.92
C ALA A 123 -9.42 -3.77 24.88
N ALA A 124 -10.39 -2.88 25.12
CA ALA A 124 -10.22 -1.76 26.06
C ALA A 124 -9.92 -2.25 27.48
N SER A 125 -10.67 -3.25 27.98
CA SER A 125 -10.47 -3.80 29.33
C SER A 125 -9.07 -4.38 29.55
N TRP A 126 -8.43 -4.90 28.51
CA TRP A 126 -7.05 -5.40 28.57
C TRP A 126 -6.02 -4.29 28.36
N LYS A 127 -6.29 -3.32 27.48
CA LYS A 127 -5.44 -2.14 27.25
C LYS A 127 -5.36 -1.24 28.50
N GLU A 128 -6.46 -1.09 29.24
CA GLU A 128 -6.50 -0.31 30.48
C GLU A 128 -5.60 -0.87 31.59
N ARG A 129 -5.26 -2.17 31.52
CA ARG A 129 -4.31 -2.80 32.45
C ARG A 129 -2.85 -2.46 32.13
N GLN A 130 -2.58 -1.87 30.96
CA GLN A 130 -1.24 -1.54 30.52
C GLN A 130 -0.91 -0.08 30.85
N GLU A 131 0.26 0.13 31.45
CA GLU A 131 0.68 1.47 31.88
C GLU A 131 1.20 2.32 30.71
N LYS A 132 1.92 1.69 29.77
CA LYS A 132 2.61 2.37 28.67
C LYS A 132 1.88 2.18 27.35
N GLU A 133 1.93 3.18 26.47
CA GLU A 133 1.33 3.09 25.13
C GLU A 133 1.89 1.93 24.30
N ALA A 134 3.21 1.68 24.36
CA ALA A 134 3.82 0.54 23.69
C ALA A 134 3.24 -0.82 24.15
N GLN A 135 2.92 -0.93 25.45
CA GLN A 135 2.27 -2.12 26.01
C GLN A 135 0.80 -2.21 25.57
N LYS A 136 0.10 -1.08 25.47
CA LYS A 136 -1.27 -1.04 24.92
C LYS A 136 -1.34 -1.48 23.47
N SER A 137 -0.33 -1.19 22.65
CA SER A 137 -0.24 -1.69 21.27
C SER A 137 0.11 -3.18 21.21
N ALA A 138 0.80 -3.70 22.22
CA ALA A 138 1.22 -5.11 22.34
C ALA A 138 0.26 -5.96 23.20
N TRP A 139 -0.92 -5.42 23.53
CA TRP A 139 -1.73 -5.91 24.64
C TRP A 139 -2.16 -7.37 24.49
N ILE A 140 -2.38 -7.89 23.27
CA ILE A 140 -2.80 -9.28 23.05
C ILE A 140 -1.72 -10.22 23.54
N LYS A 141 -0.48 -10.01 23.09
CA LYS A 141 0.66 -10.83 23.50
C LYS A 141 0.88 -10.74 25.01
N LEU A 142 0.78 -9.54 25.60
CA LEU A 142 0.92 -9.35 27.04
C LEU A 142 -0.18 -10.06 27.84
N SER A 143 -1.41 -10.00 27.35
CA SER A 143 -2.58 -10.51 28.05
C SER A 143 -2.61 -12.04 28.09
N LYS A 144 -2.08 -12.72 27.07
CA LYS A 144 -1.99 -14.20 27.04
C LYS A 144 -1.23 -14.82 28.21
N GLY A 145 -0.30 -14.09 28.82
CA GLY A 145 0.44 -14.53 30.01
C GLY A 145 -0.31 -14.30 31.33
N ALA A 146 -1.42 -13.57 31.32
CA ALA A 146 -2.19 -13.27 32.53
C ALA A 146 -2.97 -14.50 33.02
N PRO A 147 -3.01 -14.80 34.33
CA PRO A 147 -3.74 -15.95 34.86
C PRO A 147 -5.24 -15.95 34.56
N ASP A 148 -5.83 -14.77 34.34
CA ASP A 148 -7.25 -14.58 34.02
C ASP A 148 -7.53 -14.44 32.51
N TRP A 149 -6.53 -14.70 31.65
CA TRP A 149 -6.74 -14.73 30.21
C TRP A 149 -7.63 -15.90 29.80
N ASN A 150 -8.91 -15.61 29.60
CA ASN A 150 -9.89 -16.58 29.13
C ASN A 150 -10.88 -15.96 28.13
N PRO A 151 -10.46 -15.72 26.87
CA PRO A 151 -11.35 -15.21 25.84
C PRO A 151 -12.57 -16.12 25.63
N ALA A 152 -12.41 -17.44 25.72
CA ALA A 152 -13.50 -18.39 25.54
C ALA A 152 -14.64 -18.17 26.55
N ALA A 153 -14.31 -17.93 27.83
CA ALA A 153 -15.31 -17.59 28.84
C ALA A 153 -15.93 -16.20 28.61
N HIS A 154 -15.13 -15.21 28.19
CA HIS A 154 -15.63 -13.87 27.88
C HIS A 154 -16.67 -13.90 26.74
N PHE A 155 -16.40 -14.67 25.69
CA PHE A 155 -17.25 -14.74 24.49
C PHE A 155 -18.30 -15.87 24.52
N ALA A 156 -18.45 -16.62 25.62
CA ALA A 156 -19.33 -17.80 25.68
C ALA A 156 -20.80 -17.49 25.36
N ASN A 157 -21.29 -16.30 25.71
CA ASN A 157 -22.65 -15.82 25.44
C ASN A 157 -22.65 -14.52 24.61
N ALA A 158 -21.53 -14.20 23.97
CA ALA A 158 -21.38 -13.01 23.14
C ALA A 158 -21.90 -13.26 21.73
N LYS A 159 -22.13 -12.19 20.97
CA LYS A 159 -22.47 -12.31 19.54
C LYS A 159 -21.27 -12.67 18.69
N THR A 160 -20.08 -12.21 19.10
CA THR A 160 -18.83 -12.55 18.41
C THR A 160 -18.54 -14.04 18.52
N THR A 161 -18.54 -14.74 17.39
CA THR A 161 -18.46 -16.20 17.34
C THR A 161 -17.05 -16.74 17.61
N PRO A 162 -16.91 -18.04 17.97
CA PRO A 162 -15.63 -18.70 18.19
C PRO A 162 -14.61 -18.54 17.07
N GLU A 163 -15.02 -18.65 15.82
CA GLU A 163 -14.12 -18.56 14.66
C GLU A 163 -13.52 -17.16 14.55
N VAL A 164 -14.28 -16.13 14.93
CA VAL A 164 -13.88 -14.72 14.85
C VAL A 164 -13.03 -14.32 16.05
N TRP A 165 -13.47 -14.59 17.30
CA TRP A 165 -12.66 -14.18 18.44
C TRP A 165 -11.33 -14.94 18.49
N LYS A 166 -11.26 -16.23 18.09
CA LYS A 166 -9.99 -16.97 18.02
C LYS A 166 -9.02 -16.35 17.01
N LEU A 167 -9.55 -15.84 15.89
CA LEU A 167 -8.76 -15.12 14.89
C LEU A 167 -8.23 -13.81 15.47
N LEU A 168 -9.11 -13.03 16.12
CA LEU A 168 -8.79 -11.74 16.72
C LEU A 168 -7.82 -11.85 17.90
N THR A 169 -7.92 -12.89 18.73
CA THR A 169 -6.99 -13.13 19.83
C THR A 169 -5.74 -13.91 19.44
N LYS A 170 -5.65 -14.32 18.15
CA LYS A 170 -4.59 -15.19 17.63
C LYS A 170 -4.43 -16.43 18.50
N ASP A 171 -5.53 -17.12 18.79
CA ASP A 171 -5.56 -18.26 19.71
C ASP A 171 -4.47 -19.30 19.37
N ASP A 172 -3.52 -19.52 20.28
CA ASP A 172 -2.32 -20.33 19.97
C ASP A 172 -2.62 -21.83 19.82
N THR A 173 -3.76 -22.27 20.37
CA THR A 173 -4.21 -23.67 20.25
C THR A 173 -4.80 -23.92 18.86
N ALA A 174 -5.63 -23.00 18.38
CA ALA A 174 -6.25 -23.10 17.06
C ALA A 174 -5.30 -22.68 15.93
N TYR A 175 -4.54 -21.60 16.12
CA TYR A 175 -3.74 -20.94 15.09
C TYR A 175 -2.32 -20.60 15.59
N PRO A 176 -1.46 -21.62 15.77
CA PRO A 176 -0.11 -21.42 16.31
C PRO A 176 0.69 -20.44 15.44
N ASN A 177 1.22 -19.38 16.06
CA ASN A 177 2.01 -18.33 15.40
C ASN A 177 1.28 -17.58 14.28
N LEU A 178 -0.04 -17.41 14.40
CA LEU A 178 -0.81 -16.66 13.43
C LEU A 178 -0.35 -15.19 13.33
N LYS A 179 0.04 -14.79 12.12
CA LYS A 179 0.19 -13.38 11.75
C LYS A 179 -1.16 -12.88 11.24
N PHE A 180 -1.79 -11.99 11.99
CA PHE A 180 -3.09 -11.42 11.64
C PHE A 180 -3.25 -10.03 12.26
N SER A 181 -3.66 -9.05 11.45
CA SER A 181 -4.02 -7.72 11.92
C SER A 181 -5.40 -7.72 12.56
N THR A 182 -5.47 -7.35 13.83
CA THR A 182 -6.70 -7.27 14.63
C THR A 182 -7.46 -5.96 14.43
N LYS A 183 -7.09 -5.19 13.40
CA LYS A 183 -7.76 -3.97 12.97
C LYS A 183 -9.22 -4.24 12.65
N VAL A 184 -10.10 -3.62 13.42
CA VAL A 184 -11.56 -3.75 13.31
C VAL A 184 -12.07 -3.51 11.89
N ASP A 185 -11.56 -2.48 11.21
CA ASP A 185 -11.97 -2.15 9.85
C ASP A 185 -11.59 -3.25 8.85
N LYS A 186 -10.41 -3.87 8.99
CA LYS A 186 -9.99 -5.01 8.14
C LYS A 186 -10.86 -6.23 8.37
N VAL A 187 -11.13 -6.59 9.63
CA VAL A 187 -11.98 -7.73 10.00
C VAL A 187 -13.37 -7.58 9.38
N ARG A 188 -13.98 -6.39 9.52
CA ARG A 188 -15.26 -6.07 8.88
C ARG A 188 -15.23 -6.26 7.38
N ARG A 189 -14.17 -5.80 6.70
CA ARG A 189 -14.05 -5.94 5.24
C ARG A 189 -13.87 -7.40 4.82
N TYR A 190 -13.07 -8.20 5.52
CA TYR A 190 -12.95 -9.62 5.23
C TYR A 190 -14.31 -10.33 5.28
N LEU A 191 -15.06 -10.12 6.37
CA LEU A 191 -16.36 -10.77 6.55
C LEU A 191 -17.42 -10.25 5.59
N ALA A 192 -17.41 -8.95 5.28
CA ALA A 192 -18.33 -8.36 4.30
C ALA A 192 -18.10 -8.91 2.88
N VAL A 193 -16.83 -9.07 2.47
CA VAL A 193 -16.49 -9.66 1.17
C VAL A 193 -16.87 -11.14 1.13
N ALA A 194 -16.55 -11.90 2.19
CA ALA A 194 -16.89 -13.32 2.27
C ALA A 194 -18.41 -13.54 2.22
N ASP A 195 -19.19 -12.77 3.00
CA ASP A 195 -20.65 -12.81 2.99
C ASP A 195 -21.23 -12.47 1.61
N PHE A 196 -20.75 -11.38 1.00
CA PHE A 196 -21.19 -10.98 -0.33
C PHE A 196 -20.97 -12.11 -1.35
N LEU A 197 -19.75 -12.66 -1.44
CA LEU A 197 -19.43 -13.70 -2.41
C LEU A 197 -20.21 -14.99 -2.13
N HIS A 198 -20.37 -15.36 -0.85
CA HIS A 198 -21.18 -16.51 -0.45
C HIS A 198 -22.64 -16.36 -0.90
N ARG A 199 -23.28 -15.23 -0.61
CA ARG A 199 -24.68 -14.97 -1.02
C ARG A 199 -24.82 -14.85 -2.53
N HIS A 200 -23.87 -14.20 -3.20
CA HIS A 200 -23.87 -14.07 -4.66
C HIS A 200 -23.85 -15.44 -5.33
N ARG A 201 -22.99 -16.35 -4.84
CA ARG A 201 -22.94 -17.74 -5.32
C ARG A 201 -24.21 -18.52 -4.99
N ALA A 202 -24.73 -18.40 -3.77
CA ALA A 202 -25.95 -19.08 -3.35
C ALA A 202 -27.18 -18.67 -4.17
N ALA A 203 -27.18 -17.45 -4.72
CA ALA A 203 -28.19 -16.96 -5.66
C ALA A 203 -28.04 -17.50 -7.10
N GLY A 204 -27.12 -18.46 -7.34
CA GLY A 204 -26.90 -19.08 -8.65
C GLY A 204 -26.12 -18.21 -9.65
N LYS A 205 -25.55 -17.08 -9.21
CA LYS A 205 -24.68 -16.26 -10.05
C LYS A 205 -23.31 -16.92 -10.16
N THR A 206 -22.71 -16.90 -11.34
CA THR A 206 -21.42 -17.57 -11.63
C THR A 206 -20.25 -16.60 -11.78
N GLN A 207 -20.52 -15.33 -12.13
CA GLN A 207 -19.50 -14.32 -12.36
C GLN A 207 -19.59 -13.21 -11.32
N PRO A 208 -18.85 -13.30 -10.19
CA PRO A 208 -18.93 -12.30 -9.13
C PRO A 208 -18.42 -10.91 -9.54
N LEU A 209 -17.55 -10.82 -10.55
CA LEU A 209 -17.06 -9.54 -11.06
C LEU A 209 -18.17 -8.69 -11.72
N GLU A 210 -19.23 -9.32 -12.28
CA GLU A 210 -20.37 -8.61 -12.85
C GLU A 210 -21.08 -7.72 -11.83
N HIS A 211 -21.05 -8.07 -10.54
CA HIS A 211 -21.59 -7.21 -9.49
C HIS A 211 -20.91 -5.83 -9.46
N TYR A 212 -19.58 -5.81 -9.64
CA TYR A 212 -18.81 -4.57 -9.61
C TYR A 212 -18.83 -3.84 -10.95
N THR A 213 -18.87 -4.56 -12.07
CA THR A 213 -18.85 -3.96 -13.41
C THR A 213 -20.24 -3.65 -13.96
N ASP A 214 -21.30 -4.13 -13.32
CA ASP A 214 -22.67 -4.10 -13.84
C ASP A 214 -22.85 -4.93 -15.11
N GLY A 215 -22.10 -6.03 -15.24
CA GLY A 215 -22.04 -6.85 -16.45
C GLY A 215 -21.38 -6.16 -17.65
N ARG A 216 -20.83 -4.94 -17.47
CA ARG A 216 -20.14 -4.22 -18.54
C ARG A 216 -18.77 -4.85 -18.80
N THR A 217 -18.49 -5.11 -20.07
CA THR A 217 -17.13 -5.38 -20.54
C THR A 217 -16.39 -4.06 -20.65
N LEU A 218 -15.40 -3.86 -19.79
CA LEU A 218 -14.55 -2.67 -19.84
C LEU A 218 -13.50 -2.82 -20.93
N SER A 219 -13.29 -1.76 -21.70
CA SER A 219 -12.30 -1.74 -22.78
C SER A 219 -10.90 -1.94 -22.19
N ARG A 220 -10.08 -2.73 -22.88
CA ARG A 220 -8.63 -2.76 -22.62
C ARG A 220 -7.87 -1.73 -23.44
N HIS A 221 -8.54 -1.13 -24.42
CA HIS A 221 -8.00 -0.04 -25.22
C HIS A 221 -8.34 1.29 -24.56
N HIS A 222 -7.42 2.24 -24.66
CA HIS A 222 -7.63 3.60 -24.19
C HIS A 222 -8.56 4.34 -25.15
N LEU A 223 -9.79 4.62 -24.69
CA LEU A 223 -10.79 5.34 -25.47
C LEU A 223 -10.45 6.84 -25.53
N THR A 224 -11.10 7.56 -26.45
CA THR A 224 -10.96 9.02 -26.59
C THR A 224 -12.32 9.70 -26.79
N GLY A 225 -12.37 11.03 -26.68
CA GLY A 225 -13.58 11.82 -26.92
C GLY A 225 -14.71 11.47 -25.94
N GLU A 226 -15.93 11.37 -26.45
CA GLU A 226 -17.12 11.07 -25.63
C GLU A 226 -17.10 9.65 -25.06
N GLU A 227 -16.52 8.69 -25.78
CA GLU A 227 -16.39 7.31 -25.31
C GLU A 227 -15.49 7.24 -24.07
N TRP A 228 -14.39 8.01 -24.06
CA TRP A 228 -13.55 8.16 -22.89
C TRP A 228 -14.29 8.76 -21.70
N VAL A 229 -15.10 9.81 -21.92
CA VAL A 229 -15.92 10.41 -20.84
C VAL A 229 -16.86 9.37 -20.23
N GLN A 230 -17.50 8.57 -21.07
CA GLN A 230 -18.42 7.52 -20.62
C GLN A 230 -17.68 6.38 -19.90
N GLU A 231 -16.49 6.02 -20.35
CA GLU A 231 -15.61 5.06 -19.67
C GLU A 231 -15.18 5.58 -18.30
N ARG A 232 -14.78 6.85 -18.19
CA ARG A 232 -14.39 7.45 -16.90
C ARG A 232 -15.54 7.47 -15.89
N LYS A 233 -16.76 7.79 -16.33
CA LYS A 233 -17.97 7.67 -15.49
C LYS A 233 -18.20 6.23 -15.04
N THR A 234 -18.08 5.28 -15.97
CA THR A 234 -18.25 3.86 -15.69
C THR A 234 -17.20 3.35 -14.69
N LEU A 235 -15.92 3.68 -14.88
CA LEU A 235 -14.84 3.31 -13.96
C LEU A 235 -15.06 3.89 -12.57
N ASP A 236 -15.59 5.11 -12.46
CA ASP A 236 -15.92 5.70 -11.15
C ASP A 236 -17.07 4.95 -10.45
N GLU A 237 -18.09 4.49 -11.18
CA GLU A 237 -19.14 3.63 -10.63
C GLU A 237 -18.60 2.29 -10.16
N VAL A 238 -17.73 1.65 -10.95
CA VAL A 238 -17.05 0.40 -10.56
C VAL A 238 -16.18 0.63 -9.32
N ARG A 239 -15.43 1.73 -9.27
CA ARG A 239 -14.63 2.15 -8.12
C ARG A 239 -15.49 2.26 -6.86
N LYS A 240 -16.62 2.96 -6.93
CA LYS A 240 -17.54 3.14 -5.78
C LYS A 240 -18.06 1.80 -5.25
N ARG A 241 -18.37 0.84 -6.13
CA ARG A 241 -18.79 -0.51 -5.72
C ARG A 241 -17.68 -1.28 -5.01
N PHE A 242 -16.45 -1.24 -5.52
CA PHE A 242 -15.30 -1.82 -4.82
C PHE A 242 -14.98 -1.09 -3.50
N GLU A 243 -15.03 0.24 -3.50
CA GLU A 243 -14.73 1.08 -2.36
C GLU A 243 -15.65 0.80 -1.17
N ALA A 244 -16.94 0.56 -1.43
CA ALA A 244 -17.91 0.18 -0.40
C ALA A 244 -17.50 -1.08 0.39
N GLN A 245 -16.67 -1.95 -0.19
CA GLN A 245 -16.20 -3.19 0.44
C GLN A 245 -14.72 -3.14 0.86
N LEU A 246 -13.86 -2.47 0.09
CA LEU A 246 -12.40 -2.54 0.26
C LEU A 246 -11.80 -1.25 0.84
N GLY A 247 -12.52 -0.14 0.75
CA GLY A 247 -12.02 1.22 0.94
C GLY A 247 -11.41 1.84 -0.33
N PRO A 248 -11.20 3.16 -0.35
CA PRO A 248 -10.95 3.93 -1.58
C PRO A 248 -9.66 3.54 -2.32
N LEU A 249 -8.53 3.52 -1.60
CA LEU A 249 -7.23 3.19 -2.21
C LEU A 249 -7.14 1.71 -2.62
N THR A 250 -7.69 0.81 -1.79
CA THR A 250 -7.70 -0.63 -2.07
C THR A 250 -8.56 -0.95 -3.28
N ALA A 251 -9.66 -0.22 -3.49
CA ALA A 251 -10.50 -0.34 -4.67
C ALA A 251 -9.71 -0.05 -5.96
N LEU A 252 -9.04 1.10 -6.02
CA LEU A 252 -8.23 1.48 -7.19
C LEU A 252 -7.08 0.49 -7.47
N HIS A 253 -6.43 -0.02 -6.41
CA HIS A 253 -5.43 -1.06 -6.56
C HIS A 253 -6.03 -2.34 -7.16
N THR A 254 -7.15 -2.81 -6.61
CA THR A 254 -7.84 -4.02 -7.08
C THR A 254 -8.28 -3.87 -8.54
N MET A 255 -8.83 -2.70 -8.92
CA MET A 255 -9.22 -2.41 -10.29
C MET A 255 -8.03 -2.44 -11.26
N MET A 256 -6.90 -1.84 -10.88
CA MET A 256 -5.66 -1.90 -11.66
C MET A 256 -5.18 -3.36 -11.83
N ASP A 257 -5.31 -4.17 -10.78
CA ASP A 257 -4.91 -5.56 -10.87
C ASP A 257 -5.83 -6.40 -11.76
N LEU A 258 -7.12 -6.08 -11.80
CA LEU A 258 -8.10 -6.65 -12.72
C LEU A 258 -7.91 -6.19 -14.17
N GLY A 259 -6.90 -5.34 -14.43
CA GLY A 259 -6.58 -4.84 -15.77
C GLY A 259 -7.52 -3.75 -16.26
N LEU A 260 -8.23 -3.06 -15.35
CA LEU A 260 -9.02 -1.88 -15.72
C LEU A 260 -8.11 -0.69 -16.00
N ASN A 261 -8.56 0.22 -16.87
CA ASN A 261 -7.85 1.44 -17.28
C ASN A 261 -7.77 2.48 -16.13
N THR A 262 -7.06 2.13 -15.07
CA THR A 262 -6.84 2.95 -13.90
C THR A 262 -5.51 2.61 -13.25
N ILE A 263 -5.07 3.49 -12.36
CA ILE A 263 -3.89 3.29 -11.54
C ILE A 263 -4.26 3.51 -10.08
N LYS A 264 -3.59 2.80 -9.17
CA LYS A 264 -3.62 3.17 -7.75
C LYS A 264 -2.88 4.50 -7.58
N PRO A 265 -3.49 5.53 -6.97
CA PRO A 265 -2.75 6.73 -6.60
C PRO A 265 -1.74 6.37 -5.52
N ASP A 266 -0.48 6.19 -5.91
CA ASP A 266 0.63 5.99 -4.99
C ASP A 266 1.27 7.33 -4.64
N ARG A 267 1.70 7.43 -3.38
CA ARG A 267 2.38 8.62 -2.85
C ARG A 267 3.60 9.00 -3.68
N VAL A 268 4.37 8.02 -4.16
CA VAL A 268 5.56 8.24 -5.00
C VAL A 268 5.13 8.83 -6.33
N MET A 269 4.18 8.20 -7.01
CA MET A 269 3.71 8.68 -8.32
C MET A 269 3.06 10.06 -8.24
N ALA A 270 2.23 10.33 -7.22
CA ALA A 270 1.64 11.65 -7.00
C ALA A 270 2.71 12.73 -6.87
N TYR A 271 3.79 12.44 -6.12
CA TYR A 271 4.91 13.37 -5.99
C TYR A 271 5.68 13.53 -7.31
N LEU A 272 5.96 12.45 -8.03
CA LEU A 272 6.65 12.52 -9.33
C LEU A 272 5.85 13.34 -10.36
N PHE A 273 4.53 13.11 -10.45
CA PHE A 273 3.65 13.86 -11.35
C PHE A 273 3.54 15.32 -10.94
N SER A 274 3.47 15.62 -9.64
CA SER A 274 3.53 16.98 -9.12
C SER A 274 4.84 17.66 -9.54
N GLN A 275 6.00 17.02 -9.34
CA GLN A 275 7.31 17.56 -9.73
C GLN A 275 7.46 17.81 -11.23
N LEU A 276 6.78 17.03 -12.07
CA LEU A 276 6.70 17.26 -13.51
C LEU A 276 5.78 18.44 -13.89
N GLY A 277 4.95 18.90 -12.96
CA GLY A 277 3.93 19.93 -13.22
C GLY A 277 2.71 19.37 -13.95
N TRP A 278 2.46 18.08 -13.80
CA TRP A 278 1.35 17.37 -14.45
C TRP A 278 0.05 17.35 -13.65
N LEU A 279 0.07 17.85 -12.41
CA LEU A 279 -1.10 17.95 -11.54
C LEU A 279 -1.38 19.42 -11.23
N GLN A 280 -2.56 19.91 -11.61
CA GLN A 280 -3.03 21.24 -11.24
C GLN A 280 -3.44 21.28 -9.76
N THR A 281 -4.00 20.17 -9.26
CA THR A 281 -4.32 19.99 -7.84
C THR A 281 -3.07 20.06 -6.96
N LEU A 282 -1.91 19.61 -7.45
CA LEU A 282 -0.64 19.56 -6.73
C LEU A 282 0.50 20.26 -7.50
N PRO A 283 0.62 21.59 -7.38
CA PRO A 283 1.66 22.36 -8.09
C PRO A 283 3.09 21.85 -7.82
N ALA A 284 3.96 21.95 -8.82
CA ALA A 284 5.35 21.46 -8.74
C ALA A 284 6.20 22.09 -7.62
N SER A 285 5.77 23.23 -7.08
CA SER A 285 6.41 23.89 -5.96
C SER A 285 6.16 23.23 -4.60
N LEU A 286 5.22 22.28 -4.50
CA LEU A 286 4.93 21.59 -3.25
C LEU A 286 6.10 20.68 -2.83
N SER A 287 6.37 20.65 -1.53
CA SER A 287 7.31 19.70 -0.95
C SER A 287 6.77 18.27 -1.06
N LYS A 288 7.65 17.28 -0.88
CA LYS A 288 7.23 15.87 -0.82
C LYS A 288 6.21 15.70 0.31
N GLU A 289 6.49 16.26 1.47
CA GLU A 289 5.66 16.20 2.68
C GLU A 289 4.27 16.78 2.45
N ASP A 290 4.18 17.93 1.78
CA ASP A 290 2.90 18.57 1.44
C ASP A 290 2.08 17.68 0.50
N VAL A 291 2.71 17.10 -0.53
CA VAL A 291 2.04 16.16 -1.44
C VAL A 291 1.55 14.93 -0.67
N MET A 292 2.38 14.34 0.20
CA MET A 292 1.97 13.18 1.01
C MET A 292 0.76 13.48 1.91
N ALA A 293 0.60 14.72 2.36
CA ALA A 293 -0.48 15.11 3.26
C ALA A 293 -1.86 15.17 2.58
N VAL A 294 -1.90 15.31 1.25
CA VAL A 294 -3.15 15.55 0.51
C VAL A 294 -3.37 14.66 -0.71
N TYR A 295 -2.43 13.79 -1.08
CA TYR A 295 -2.55 12.98 -2.32
C TYR A 295 -3.77 12.06 -2.35
N ILE A 296 -4.32 11.69 -1.18
CA ILE A 296 -5.51 10.84 -1.07
C ILE A 296 -6.83 11.61 -1.19
N ARG A 297 -6.81 12.93 -1.37
CA ARG A 297 -8.05 13.70 -1.62
C ARG A 297 -8.65 13.28 -2.96
N ASP A 298 -9.98 13.31 -3.03
CA ASP A 298 -10.72 12.80 -4.18
C ASP A 298 -10.35 13.53 -5.47
N GLU A 299 -10.19 14.86 -5.44
CA GLU A 299 -9.86 15.64 -6.63
C GLU A 299 -8.45 15.34 -7.14
N VAL A 300 -7.49 15.10 -6.22
CA VAL A 300 -6.11 14.71 -6.57
C VAL A 300 -6.10 13.31 -7.16
N THR A 301 -6.80 12.37 -6.51
CA THR A 301 -6.90 10.98 -6.97
C THR A 301 -7.55 10.93 -8.35
N GLN A 302 -8.62 11.67 -8.56
CA GLN A 302 -9.30 11.77 -9.85
C GLN A 302 -8.37 12.32 -10.92
N GLU A 303 -7.73 13.48 -10.69
CA GLU A 303 -6.78 14.06 -11.65
C GLU A 303 -5.65 13.07 -11.96
N MET A 304 -5.03 12.49 -10.93
CA MET A 304 -3.91 11.57 -11.09
C MET A 304 -4.28 10.34 -11.93
N THR A 305 -5.44 9.72 -11.69
CA THR A 305 -5.88 8.56 -12.50
C THR A 305 -6.14 8.94 -13.95
N ILE A 306 -6.59 10.17 -14.22
CA ILE A 306 -6.76 10.68 -15.59
C ILE A 306 -5.39 10.90 -16.25
N ARG A 307 -4.46 11.60 -15.59
CA ARG A 307 -3.12 11.85 -16.14
C ARG A 307 -2.35 10.55 -16.39
N ALA A 308 -2.52 9.56 -15.51
CA ALA A 308 -1.91 8.25 -15.68
C ALA A 308 -2.51 7.49 -16.87
N ASP A 309 -3.82 7.61 -17.12
CA ASP A 309 -4.49 7.02 -18.28
C ASP A 309 -4.00 7.66 -19.60
N VAL A 310 -3.80 8.98 -19.63
CA VAL A 310 -3.19 9.67 -20.80
C VAL A 310 -1.78 9.17 -21.08
N LEU A 311 -0.98 9.00 -20.02
CA LEU A 311 0.37 8.44 -20.15
C LEU A 311 0.33 6.97 -20.60
N ALA A 312 -0.59 6.18 -20.05
CA ALA A 312 -0.74 4.78 -20.43
C ALA A 312 -1.18 4.65 -21.90
N ALA A 313 -2.08 5.51 -22.38
CA ALA A 313 -2.51 5.57 -23.78
C ALA A 313 -1.34 5.88 -24.74
N SER A 314 -0.39 6.73 -24.34
CA SER A 314 0.80 7.00 -25.17
C SER A 314 1.75 5.82 -25.20
N LEU A 315 1.86 5.07 -24.11
CA LEU A 315 2.65 3.83 -24.05
C LEU A 315 2.00 2.70 -24.86
N ASP A 316 0.69 2.53 -24.78
CA ASP A 316 -0.05 1.54 -25.57
C ASP A 316 0.15 1.79 -27.08
N LYS A 317 0.04 3.06 -27.53
CA LYS A 317 0.39 3.46 -28.90
C LYS A 317 1.84 3.14 -29.27
N ALA A 318 2.75 3.20 -28.31
CA ALA A 318 4.16 2.84 -28.49
C ALA A 318 4.45 1.32 -28.40
N GLY A 319 3.41 0.49 -28.26
CA GLY A 319 3.50 -0.97 -28.24
C GLY A 319 3.75 -1.58 -26.86
N TYR A 320 3.51 -0.85 -25.77
CA TYR A 320 3.61 -1.39 -24.42
C TYR A 320 2.27 -1.96 -23.94
N GLU A 321 2.19 -3.29 -23.86
CA GLU A 321 1.05 -3.97 -23.24
C GLU A 321 1.03 -3.74 -21.72
N GLN A 322 -0.17 -3.76 -21.11
CA GLN A 322 -0.37 -3.53 -19.67
C GLN A 322 0.23 -2.20 -19.16
N ALA A 323 0.13 -1.14 -19.98
CA ALA A 323 0.76 0.16 -19.75
C ALA A 323 0.55 0.70 -18.32
N HIS A 324 -0.67 0.62 -17.77
CA HIS A 324 -0.96 1.05 -16.39
C HIS A 324 -0.10 0.33 -15.33
N ARG A 325 0.07 -0.99 -15.42
CA ARG A 325 0.91 -1.77 -14.50
C ARG A 325 2.38 -1.44 -14.67
N LEU A 326 2.84 -1.28 -15.91
CA LEU A 326 4.21 -0.85 -16.20
C LEU A 326 4.49 0.52 -15.59
N LEU A 327 3.56 1.47 -15.69
CA LEU A 327 3.69 2.78 -15.06
C LEU A 327 3.82 2.67 -13.55
N ASP A 328 2.91 1.95 -12.89
CA ASP A 328 2.95 1.74 -11.45
C ASP A 328 4.31 1.17 -11.01
N ILE A 329 4.78 0.10 -11.67
CA ILE A 329 6.07 -0.52 -11.36
C ILE A 329 7.22 0.48 -11.54
N TRP A 330 7.42 1.02 -12.74
CA TRP A 330 8.65 1.74 -13.06
C TRP A 330 8.72 3.12 -12.39
N PHE A 331 7.60 3.85 -12.31
CA PHE A 331 7.58 5.14 -11.63
C PHE A 331 7.71 4.97 -10.12
N VAL A 332 7.05 3.97 -9.51
CA VAL A 332 7.22 3.70 -8.08
C VAL A 332 8.67 3.32 -7.80
N LYS A 333 9.29 2.39 -8.54
CA LYS A 333 10.70 2.00 -8.31
C LYS A 333 11.69 3.15 -8.52
N TYR A 334 11.37 4.13 -9.35
CA TYR A 334 12.21 5.32 -9.50
C TYR A 334 12.30 6.17 -8.22
N GLY A 335 11.17 6.40 -7.55
CA GLY A 335 11.09 7.29 -6.39
C GLY A 335 11.00 6.61 -5.02
N GLN A 336 10.96 5.27 -4.98
CA GLN A 336 10.87 4.47 -3.75
C GLN A 336 12.24 4.32 -3.07
N ASP A 337 12.22 4.13 -1.75
CA ASP A 337 13.40 3.75 -0.96
C ASP A 337 13.91 2.35 -1.34
N PRO A 338 15.17 1.99 -1.02
CA PRO A 338 15.76 0.70 -1.35
C PRO A 338 14.87 -0.49 -0.96
N GLU A 339 14.79 -1.48 -1.86
CA GLU A 339 13.98 -2.67 -1.73
C GLU A 339 14.73 -3.89 -2.28
N GLU A 340 15.36 -4.63 -1.37
CA GLU A 340 16.25 -5.76 -1.69
C GLU A 340 15.56 -6.86 -2.52
N PHE A 341 14.26 -7.10 -2.29
CA PHE A 341 13.48 -8.08 -3.04
C PHE A 341 13.47 -7.80 -4.54
N PHE A 342 13.37 -6.52 -4.93
CA PHE A 342 13.46 -6.07 -6.32
C PHE A 342 14.91 -5.82 -6.77
N GLY A 343 15.91 -6.02 -5.91
CA GLY A 343 17.29 -5.63 -6.20
C GLY A 343 17.49 -4.10 -6.26
N ILE A 344 16.58 -3.31 -5.70
CA ILE A 344 16.70 -1.84 -5.67
C ILE A 344 17.53 -1.44 -4.46
N THR A 345 18.64 -0.75 -4.67
CA THR A 345 19.60 -0.35 -3.64
C THR A 345 19.61 1.16 -3.40
N THR A 346 18.97 1.94 -4.26
CA THR A 346 19.05 3.40 -4.26
C THR A 346 17.72 4.04 -4.65
N ASN A 347 17.34 5.10 -3.94
CA ASN A 347 16.26 6.02 -4.35
C ASN A 347 16.81 7.06 -5.34
N LEU A 348 16.34 7.05 -6.60
CA LEU A 348 16.89 7.93 -7.65
C LEU A 348 16.42 9.38 -7.49
N GLN A 349 15.17 9.58 -7.04
CA GLN A 349 14.62 10.92 -6.83
C GLN A 349 15.39 11.72 -5.76
N GLN A 350 16.05 11.05 -4.81
CA GLN A 350 16.89 11.70 -3.79
C GLN A 350 18.33 12.01 -4.25
N LYS A 351 18.87 11.31 -5.26
CA LYS A 351 20.30 11.36 -5.64
C LYS A 351 20.61 12.32 -6.80
N SER A 352 20.27 13.60 -6.67
CA SER A 352 20.55 14.67 -7.65
C SER A 352 19.92 14.54 -9.04
N LYS A 353 19.30 13.38 -9.34
CA LYS A 353 18.54 13.05 -10.55
C LYS A 353 17.05 13.14 -10.29
N SER A 354 16.58 14.35 -9.97
CA SER A 354 15.13 14.55 -9.89
C SER A 354 14.49 14.21 -11.23
N ILE A 355 13.29 13.62 -11.20
CA ILE A 355 12.54 13.29 -12.42
C ILE A 355 12.38 14.50 -13.35
N ARG A 356 12.29 15.71 -12.77
CA ARG A 356 12.25 16.96 -13.52
C ARG A 356 13.50 17.19 -14.38
N LYS A 357 14.70 16.89 -13.86
CA LYS A 357 15.93 16.99 -14.65
C LYS A 357 15.95 16.01 -15.81
N VAL A 358 15.56 14.75 -15.56
CA VAL A 358 15.44 13.73 -16.60
C VAL A 358 14.48 14.19 -17.69
N PHE A 359 13.35 14.76 -17.29
CA PHE A 359 12.35 15.31 -18.22
C PHE A 359 12.88 16.50 -19.02
N ASP A 360 13.50 17.49 -18.36
CA ASP A 360 14.07 18.68 -19.01
C ASP A 360 15.21 18.34 -19.99
N GLU A 361 15.99 17.28 -19.72
CA GLU A 361 17.02 16.78 -20.64
C GLU A 361 16.42 16.12 -21.89
N LEU A 362 15.32 15.39 -21.73
CA LEU A 362 14.60 14.77 -22.85
C LEU A 362 13.94 15.80 -23.75
N ASP A 363 13.27 16.80 -23.17
CA ASP A 363 12.55 17.85 -23.91
C ASP A 363 13.48 18.60 -24.89
N ARG A 364 14.75 18.80 -24.50
CA ARG A 364 15.77 19.44 -25.36
C ARG A 364 16.24 18.58 -26.53
N SER A 365 16.00 17.27 -26.48
CA SER A 365 16.60 16.29 -27.40
C SER A 365 15.61 15.64 -28.36
N GLN A 366 14.30 15.83 -28.18
CA GLN A 366 13.31 15.13 -28.98
C GLN A 366 13.08 15.74 -30.38
N PRO A 367 13.15 14.94 -31.45
CA PRO A 367 12.67 15.34 -32.77
C PRO A 367 11.13 15.42 -32.79
N LYS A 368 10.57 16.41 -33.49
CA LYS A 368 9.13 16.76 -33.55
C LYS A 368 8.26 15.80 -34.39
N HIS A 369 8.43 14.49 -34.28
CA HIS A 369 7.60 13.54 -35.04
C HIS A 369 6.48 12.94 -34.18
N ASP A 370 5.27 12.88 -34.73
CA ASP A 370 4.04 12.33 -34.17
C ASP A 370 3.56 12.90 -32.83
N THR A 371 3.70 14.22 -32.65
CA THR A 371 3.14 14.94 -31.50
C THR A 371 1.69 15.35 -31.74
N ILE A 372 0.81 15.15 -30.76
CA ILE A 372 -0.52 15.76 -30.77
C ILE A 372 -0.45 17.21 -30.31
N THR A 373 -1.32 18.03 -30.87
CA THR A 373 -1.55 19.43 -30.50
C THR A 373 -2.39 19.54 -29.22
N VAL A 374 -2.46 20.75 -28.65
CA VAL A 374 -3.32 21.04 -27.49
C VAL A 374 -4.79 20.85 -27.82
N ASP A 375 -5.22 21.19 -29.04
CA ASP A 375 -6.62 21.04 -29.48
C ASP A 375 -6.99 19.57 -29.70
N GLU A 376 -6.08 18.77 -30.26
CA GLU A 376 -6.26 17.31 -30.35
C GLU A 376 -6.34 16.69 -28.95
N ALA A 377 -5.44 17.04 -28.03
CA ALA A 377 -5.50 16.54 -26.65
C ALA A 377 -6.79 16.94 -25.93
N ARG A 378 -7.32 18.14 -26.19
CA ARG A 378 -8.61 18.61 -25.67
C ARG A 378 -9.77 17.76 -26.21
N SER A 379 -9.71 17.39 -27.50
CA SER A 379 -10.72 16.54 -28.13
C SER A 379 -10.62 15.10 -27.66
N MET A 380 -9.41 14.58 -27.44
CA MET A 380 -9.19 13.20 -27.02
C MET A 380 -9.55 12.97 -25.54
N TRP A 381 -9.23 13.92 -24.67
CA TRP A 381 -9.51 13.84 -23.23
C TRP A 381 -10.23 15.11 -22.75
N PRO A 382 -11.54 15.25 -23.06
CA PRO A 382 -12.32 16.43 -22.72
C PRO A 382 -12.60 16.48 -21.21
N MET A 383 -11.63 16.99 -20.46
CA MET A 383 -11.69 17.11 -18.99
C MET A 383 -11.83 18.57 -18.54
N GLN A 384 -12.45 18.74 -17.37
CA GLN A 384 -12.53 20.04 -16.70
C GLN A 384 -11.19 20.42 -16.06
N GLU A 385 -11.00 21.71 -15.81
CA GLU A 385 -9.83 22.20 -15.08
C GLU A 385 -9.93 21.87 -13.59
N PHE A 386 -8.80 21.53 -12.98
CA PHE A 386 -8.72 21.21 -11.57
C PHE A 386 -8.22 22.42 -10.77
N ALA A 387 -8.79 22.61 -9.58
CA ALA A 387 -8.35 23.64 -8.66
C ALA A 387 -7.19 23.12 -7.79
N ALA A 388 -6.20 23.98 -7.55
CA ALA A 388 -5.12 23.68 -6.61
C ALA A 388 -5.69 23.38 -5.23
N VAL A 389 -5.24 22.28 -4.65
CA VAL A 389 -5.72 21.83 -3.34
C VAL A 389 -5.04 22.64 -2.25
N ALA A 390 -5.83 23.18 -1.32
CA ALA A 390 -5.30 23.87 -0.17
C ALA A 390 -4.57 22.89 0.77
N VAL A 391 -3.25 23.03 0.86
CA VAL A 391 -2.42 22.37 1.87
C VAL A 391 -2.54 23.20 3.16
N ARG A 392 -3.19 22.64 4.19
CA ARG A 392 -3.31 23.32 5.50
C ARG A 392 -1.92 23.44 6.11
N GLY A 393 -1.32 24.63 6.03
CA GLY A 393 0.02 24.92 6.54
C GLY A 393 0.75 26.04 5.79
N ALA A 394 0.36 26.37 4.55
CA ALA A 394 1.10 27.30 3.72
C ALA A 394 0.84 28.80 4.01
N THR A 395 -0.31 29.20 4.59
CA THR A 395 -0.64 30.63 4.75
C THR A 395 -1.39 31.02 6.03
N GLY A 396 -1.56 30.13 7.01
CA GLY A 396 -2.27 30.48 8.23
C GLY A 396 -2.09 29.50 9.36
N GLY A 397 -1.15 29.81 10.26
CA GLY A 397 -1.32 29.80 11.73
C GLY A 397 -1.88 28.58 12.45
N TRP A 398 -2.10 27.43 11.80
CA TRP A 398 -2.32 26.17 12.49
C TRP A 398 -0.96 25.60 12.87
N LYS A 399 -0.53 25.90 14.10
CA LYS A 399 0.39 25.01 14.80
C LYS A 399 -0.30 23.65 14.84
N LEU A 400 0.10 22.72 13.97
CA LEU A 400 0.02 21.30 14.29
C LEU A 400 0.48 21.18 15.76
N PRO A 401 -0.22 20.43 16.65
CA PRO A 401 0.29 20.17 17.99
C PRO A 401 1.68 19.63 17.77
N SER A 402 2.70 20.44 18.05
CA SER A 402 3.99 20.38 17.35
C SER A 402 4.35 18.93 17.11
N GLY A 403 4.07 18.44 15.89
CA GLY A 403 4.76 17.26 15.40
C GLY A 403 6.18 17.73 15.53
N ARG A 404 6.89 17.19 16.54
CA ARG A 404 8.20 17.66 16.97
C ARG A 404 8.88 18.01 15.67
N GLN A 405 9.28 19.27 15.49
CA GLN A 405 10.44 19.51 14.66
C GLN A 405 11.45 18.54 15.25
N THR A 406 11.60 17.39 14.62
CA THR A 406 12.74 16.54 14.81
C THR A 406 13.82 17.41 14.23
N LYS A 407 14.32 18.37 15.06
CA LYS A 407 15.74 18.60 15.20
C LYS A 407 16.31 17.23 14.95
N THR A 408 16.98 17.06 13.82
CA THR A 408 17.64 15.84 13.43
C THR A 408 18.44 15.45 14.65
N ARG A 409 17.82 14.62 15.51
CA ARG A 409 18.36 14.31 16.81
C ARG A 409 19.56 13.50 16.41
N THR A 410 20.74 14.03 16.69
CA THR A 410 21.98 13.33 16.41
C THR A 410 21.77 11.92 16.92
N LYS A 411 21.89 10.94 16.02
CA LYS A 411 21.65 9.54 16.38
C LYS A 411 22.49 9.24 17.62
N MET A 412 21.90 8.54 18.58
CA MET A 412 22.65 8.05 19.72
C MET A 412 23.81 7.18 19.21
N PRO A 413 25.03 7.33 19.75
CA PRO A 413 26.14 6.45 19.38
C PRO A 413 25.76 4.99 19.56
N ARG A 414 26.20 4.14 18.63
CA ARG A 414 25.85 2.71 18.63
C ARG A 414 26.13 2.01 19.96
N VAL A 415 27.29 2.31 20.55
CA VAL A 415 27.71 1.73 21.84
C VAL A 415 26.74 2.05 22.98
N ASP A 416 26.15 3.24 22.99
CA ASP A 416 25.16 3.63 23.99
C ASP A 416 23.83 2.91 23.77
N ALA A 417 23.41 2.76 22.50
CA ALA A 417 22.23 2.01 22.14
C ALA A 417 22.36 0.52 22.54
N GLU A 418 23.54 -0.09 22.33
CA GLU A 418 23.83 -1.47 22.74
C GLU A 418 23.81 -1.66 24.26
N ARG A 419 24.29 -0.66 25.00
CA ARG A 419 24.19 -0.66 26.47
C ARG A 419 22.73 -0.61 26.91
N LEU A 420 21.92 0.30 26.37
CA LEU A 420 20.49 0.41 26.68
C LEU A 420 19.72 -0.86 26.29
N PHE A 421 20.02 -1.42 25.12
CA PHE A 421 19.47 -2.69 24.66
C PHE A 421 19.74 -3.81 25.67
N THR A 422 20.98 -3.93 26.15
CA THR A 422 21.37 -5.02 27.05
C THR A 422 20.66 -4.90 28.39
N ILE A 423 20.60 -3.69 28.96
CA ILE A 423 19.89 -3.41 30.21
C ILE A 423 18.41 -3.76 30.06
N GLU A 424 17.78 -3.27 29.00
CA GLU A 424 16.35 -3.50 28.77
C GLU A 424 16.03 -4.96 28.49
N TRP A 425 16.88 -5.65 27.72
CA TRP A 425 16.71 -7.07 27.46
C TRP A 425 16.80 -7.91 28.73
N GLN A 426 17.79 -7.64 29.59
CA GLN A 426 17.94 -8.36 30.87
C GLN A 426 16.75 -8.12 31.79
N ARG A 427 16.31 -6.85 31.90
CA ARG A 427 15.12 -6.45 32.68
C ARG A 427 13.85 -7.08 32.13
N GLY A 428 13.64 -7.00 30.82
CA GLY A 428 12.48 -7.57 30.15
C GLY A 428 12.46 -9.10 30.25
N HIS A 429 13.61 -9.77 30.14
CA HIS A 429 13.72 -11.22 30.26
C HIS A 429 13.43 -11.72 31.68
N SER A 430 13.87 -11.01 32.71
CA SER A 430 13.60 -11.42 34.10
C SER A 430 12.12 -11.30 34.48
N VAL A 431 11.40 -10.37 33.85
CA VAL A 431 9.97 -10.14 34.12
C VAL A 431 9.06 -10.92 33.17
N ARG A 432 9.41 -10.96 31.88
CA ARG A 432 8.62 -11.57 30.78
C ARG A 432 9.51 -12.39 29.84
N PRO A 433 9.99 -13.56 30.28
CA PRO A 433 10.88 -14.40 29.49
C PRO A 433 10.22 -14.96 28.21
N ASP A 434 8.90 -14.94 28.14
CA ASP A 434 8.07 -15.29 26.98
C ASP A 434 8.14 -14.25 25.85
N ILE A 435 8.43 -12.98 26.17
CA ILE A 435 8.53 -11.89 25.21
C ILE A 435 9.99 -11.60 24.86
N TYR A 436 10.86 -11.63 25.87
CA TYR A 436 12.28 -11.36 25.76
C TYR A 436 13.00 -12.71 25.84
N PRO A 437 13.44 -13.30 24.71
CA PRO A 437 13.99 -14.65 24.71
C PRO A 437 15.31 -14.73 25.49
N ALA A 438 15.53 -15.86 26.16
CA ALA A 438 16.71 -16.14 26.97
C ALA A 438 18.01 -16.09 26.16
N GLY A 439 19.12 -15.76 26.83
CA GLY A 439 20.44 -15.67 26.21
C GLY A 439 20.92 -16.97 25.57
N LYS A 440 21.31 -16.85 24.29
CA LYS A 440 21.86 -17.85 23.35
C LYS A 440 20.92 -19.00 22.88
N PRO A 441 20.59 -19.04 21.56
CA PRO A 441 21.11 -18.12 20.54
C PRO A 441 20.60 -16.68 20.74
N GLY A 442 19.64 -16.44 21.64
CA GLY A 442 19.14 -15.11 21.97
C GLY A 442 18.47 -14.49 20.75
N ILE A 443 17.93 -13.28 20.90
CA ILE A 443 17.29 -12.54 19.80
C ILE A 443 18.14 -12.64 18.53
N ALA A 444 17.54 -13.12 17.42
CA ALA A 444 18.24 -13.24 16.15
C ALA A 444 18.85 -11.89 15.73
N ASN A 445 19.98 -11.93 15.00
CA ASN A 445 20.72 -10.72 14.64
C ASN A 445 19.84 -9.67 13.95
N GLY A 446 18.93 -10.07 13.06
CA GLY A 446 18.02 -9.14 12.36
C GLY A 446 17.16 -8.30 13.32
N PRO A 447 16.29 -8.92 14.14
CA PRO A 447 15.51 -8.21 15.17
C PRO A 447 16.37 -7.36 16.12
N LYS A 448 17.54 -7.87 16.53
CA LYS A 448 18.46 -7.10 17.38
C LYS A 448 18.90 -5.80 16.71
N GLU A 449 19.32 -5.86 15.45
CA GLU A 449 19.75 -4.68 14.69
C GLU A 449 18.62 -3.66 14.51
N GLU A 450 17.39 -4.12 14.29
CA GLU A 450 16.22 -3.24 14.16
C GLU A 450 15.90 -2.52 15.47
N ILE A 451 15.90 -3.24 16.60
CA ILE A 451 15.71 -2.64 17.94
C ILE A 451 16.79 -1.58 18.19
N LEU A 452 18.05 -1.91 17.92
CA LEU A 452 19.16 -0.98 18.11
C LEU A 452 19.01 0.27 17.22
N SER A 453 18.56 0.12 15.97
CA SER A 453 18.31 1.26 15.09
C SER A 453 17.19 2.19 15.59
N LEU A 454 16.18 1.65 16.29
CA LEU A 454 15.13 2.44 16.93
C LEU A 454 15.67 3.18 18.16
N ILE A 455 16.44 2.50 19.01
CA ILE A 455 17.10 3.13 20.18
C ILE A 455 18.07 4.22 19.73
N GLU A 456 18.82 4.02 18.63
CA GLU A 456 19.69 5.04 18.02
C GLU A 456 18.91 6.31 17.63
N ARG A 457 17.63 6.16 17.29
CA ARG A 457 16.71 7.27 16.96
C ARG A 457 15.97 7.80 18.18
N HIS A 458 16.41 7.41 19.39
CA HIS A 458 15.86 7.82 20.69
C HIS A 458 14.44 7.30 20.95
N THR A 459 14.05 6.17 20.35
CA THR A 459 12.89 5.40 20.81
C THR A 459 13.21 4.80 22.18
N ASP A 460 12.23 4.78 23.10
CA ASP A 460 12.40 4.14 24.40
C ASP A 460 12.79 2.66 24.19
N PRO A 461 13.77 2.11 24.92
CA PRO A 461 14.18 0.71 24.71
C PRO A 461 13.03 -0.28 24.86
N GLU A 462 12.14 -0.12 25.84
CA GLU A 462 11.01 -1.04 26.00
C GLU A 462 10.08 -0.97 24.78
N GLU A 463 9.79 0.25 24.29
CA GLU A 463 9.01 0.46 23.08
C GLU A 463 9.69 -0.16 21.84
N ALA A 464 11.01 -0.02 21.69
CA ALA A 464 11.75 -0.63 20.58
C ALA A 464 11.70 -2.17 20.61
N PHE A 465 11.84 -2.78 21.79
CA PHE A 465 11.70 -4.22 21.96
C PHE A 465 10.28 -4.68 21.65
N LEU A 466 9.28 -4.00 22.19
CA LEU A 466 7.89 -4.36 21.91
C LEU A 466 7.55 -4.20 20.43
N TYR A 467 8.00 -3.11 19.80
CA TYR A 467 7.79 -2.87 18.37
C TYR A 467 8.35 -4.00 17.50
N VAL A 468 9.59 -4.43 17.75
CA VAL A 468 10.25 -5.43 16.90
C VAL A 468 9.90 -6.88 17.26
N LEU A 469 9.76 -7.19 18.55
CA LEU A 469 9.56 -8.56 19.02
C LEU A 469 8.10 -8.96 19.13
N VAL A 470 7.17 -8.01 19.07
CA VAL A 470 5.73 -8.30 19.17
C VAL A 470 5.06 -8.32 17.79
N ASP A 471 5.70 -7.81 16.73
CA ASP A 471 5.20 -7.84 15.33
C ASP A 471 3.69 -7.53 15.26
N GLU A 472 3.28 -6.44 15.92
CA GLU A 472 1.89 -5.96 15.90
C GLU A 472 1.82 -4.59 15.22
N ASP A 473 1.64 -4.61 13.89
CA ASP A 473 0.97 -3.51 13.18
C ASP A 473 -0.52 -3.50 13.58
N GLU A 474 -0.81 -3.01 14.80
CA GLU A 474 -2.15 -2.63 15.27
C GLU A 474 -2.71 -1.37 14.59
#